data_AF-A0AAP5EFC7-F1
#
_entry.id   AF-A0AAP5EFC7-F1
#
_cell.length_a   1.000
_cell.length_b   1.000
_cell.length_c   1.000
_cell.angle_alpha   90.00
_cell.angle_beta   90.00
_cell.angle_gamma   90.00
#
_symmetry.space_group_name_H-M   'P 1'
#
loop_
_entity.id
_entity.type
_entity.pdbx_description
1 polymer ?
#
loop_
_entity_poly.entity_id
_entity_poly.type
_entity_poly.pdbx_seq_one_letter_code
_entity_poly.pdbx_strand_id
1 'polypeptide(L)'
;MSEFNCIFLGREVDRSPELSEYAKSFLNYSAAEWNRGGGDCVFSYIEDGLSLAVLVVLHDGKGRMSVRYDLARARKAYYSIGSKDEMNTIVDVGDDQFVPLGSLVSPLTAWHAVEDFFVKPLEMPGRLHWMNAEEIVWPE
;
A
#
# COMPACT_ATOMS: atom_id res chain seq x y z
N MET A 1 0.01 11.61 21.69
CA MET A 1 -1.08 10.61 21.50
C MET A 1 -0.86 10.00 20.14
N SER A 2 -0.92 8.67 20.02
CA SER A 2 -0.83 8.00 18.72
C SER A 2 -2.22 7.59 18.23
N GLU A 3 -2.39 7.66 16.92
CA GLU A 3 -3.61 7.30 16.21
C GLU A 3 -3.24 6.41 15.03
N PHE A 4 -4.14 5.51 14.68
CA PHE A 4 -4.02 4.69 13.48
C PHE A 4 -5.28 4.91 12.67
N ASN A 5 -5.13 5.37 11.44
CA ASN A 5 -6.26 5.71 10.57
C ASN A 5 -6.23 4.86 9.30
N CYS A 6 -7.40 4.56 8.76
CA CYS A 6 -7.56 3.85 7.51
C CYS A 6 -8.56 4.58 6.60
N ILE A 7 -8.17 4.78 5.34
CA ILE A 7 -9.09 5.09 4.24
C ILE A 7 -9.14 3.83 3.38
N PHE A 8 -10.30 3.20 3.28
CA PHE A 8 -10.43 1.91 2.60
C PHE A 8 -11.45 2.00 1.47
N LEU A 9 -11.00 1.82 0.24
CA LEU A 9 -11.84 1.74 -0.95
C LEU A 9 -12.82 2.92 -1.07
N GLY A 10 -12.35 4.14 -0.81
CA GLY A 10 -13.14 5.37 -0.90
C GLY A 10 -14.20 5.55 0.20
N ARG A 11 -14.17 4.77 1.28
CA ARG A 11 -15.04 4.94 2.45
C ARG A 11 -14.58 6.11 3.34
N GLU A 12 -15.45 6.52 4.26
CA GLU A 12 -15.09 7.46 5.33
C GLU A 12 -13.88 6.95 6.14
N VAL A 13 -13.11 7.89 6.68
CA VAL A 13 -11.91 7.59 7.48
C VAL A 13 -12.31 6.77 8.71
N ASP A 14 -11.78 5.56 8.81
CA ASP A 14 -11.82 4.77 10.03
C ASP A 14 -10.68 5.22 10.96
N ARG A 15 -11.05 5.70 12.15
CA ARG A 15 -10.13 6.24 13.17
C ARG A 15 -9.74 5.23 14.24
N SER A 16 -10.27 4.01 14.17
CA SER A 16 -9.92 2.92 15.09
C SER A 16 -9.94 1.58 14.34
N PRO A 17 -9.13 1.43 13.29
CA PRO A 17 -9.19 0.28 12.41
C PRO A 17 -8.76 -0.99 13.12
N GLU A 18 -9.58 -2.03 12.95
CA GLU A 18 -9.26 -3.39 13.38
C GLU A 18 -8.76 -4.21 12.19
N LEU A 19 -7.56 -4.79 12.30
CA LEU A 19 -6.93 -5.55 11.22
C LEU A 19 -7.88 -6.58 10.58
N SER A 20 -8.65 -7.30 11.39
CA SER A 20 -9.57 -8.34 10.91
C SER A 20 -10.66 -7.84 9.95
N GLU A 21 -11.04 -6.57 10.01
CA GLU A 21 -12.07 -6.01 9.13
C GLU A 21 -11.63 -5.95 7.67
N TYR A 22 -10.32 -5.87 7.44
CA TYR A 22 -9.74 -5.72 6.11
C TYR A 22 -9.35 -7.05 5.46
N ALA A 23 -9.12 -8.09 6.26
CA ALA A 23 -8.53 -9.35 5.82
C ALA A 23 -9.29 -9.98 4.62
N LYS A 24 -10.63 -9.96 4.66
CA LYS A 24 -11.45 -10.59 3.61
C LYS A 24 -11.20 -9.98 2.22
N SER A 25 -10.98 -8.67 2.14
CA SER A 25 -10.78 -7.95 0.88
C SER A 25 -9.49 -8.34 0.16
N PHE A 26 -8.52 -8.91 0.90
CA PHE A 26 -7.27 -9.42 0.35
C PHE A 26 -7.27 -10.94 0.21
N LEU A 27 -7.70 -11.66 1.26
CA LEU A 27 -7.68 -13.13 1.28
C LEU A 27 -8.73 -13.76 0.34
N ASN A 28 -9.85 -13.07 0.13
CA ASN A 28 -10.89 -13.43 -0.82
C ASN A 28 -11.03 -12.32 -1.88
N TYR A 29 -9.91 -11.93 -2.47
CA TYR A 29 -9.83 -10.82 -3.40
C TYR A 29 -10.88 -10.87 -4.52
N SER A 30 -11.48 -9.71 -4.80
CA SER A 30 -12.39 -9.48 -5.91
C SER A 30 -12.04 -8.16 -6.59
N ALA A 31 -11.58 -8.21 -7.84
CA ALA A 31 -11.33 -7.01 -8.62
C ALA A 31 -12.59 -6.14 -8.74
N ALA A 32 -13.77 -6.76 -8.83
CA ALA A 32 -15.05 -6.04 -8.91
C ALA A 32 -15.40 -5.29 -7.61
N GLU A 33 -14.97 -5.78 -6.45
CA GLU A 33 -15.14 -5.07 -5.18
C GLU A 33 -14.21 -3.85 -5.12
N TRP A 34 -12.94 -4.04 -5.44
CA TRP A 34 -11.93 -2.98 -5.42
C TRP A 34 -12.22 -1.89 -6.45
N ASN A 35 -12.58 -2.27 -7.68
CA ASN A 35 -12.97 -1.35 -8.77
C ASN A 35 -14.27 -0.57 -8.46
N ARG A 36 -15.18 -1.14 -7.64
CA ARG A 36 -16.39 -0.42 -7.21
C ARG A 36 -16.09 0.55 -6.06
N GLY A 37 -15.05 0.26 -5.29
CA GLY A 37 -14.43 1.20 -4.38
C GLY A 37 -13.55 2.21 -5.10
N GLY A 38 -12.76 2.95 -4.34
CA GLY A 38 -11.73 3.87 -4.87
C GLY A 38 -10.45 3.19 -5.37
N GLY A 39 -10.42 1.85 -5.49
CA GLY A 39 -9.23 1.11 -5.96
C GLY A 39 -8.02 1.09 -5.02
N ASP A 40 -8.08 1.82 -3.91
CA ASP A 40 -6.97 1.99 -2.99
C ASP A 40 -7.33 1.72 -1.52
N CYS A 41 -6.30 1.52 -0.72
CA CYS A 41 -6.40 1.76 0.71
C CYS A 41 -5.14 2.43 1.26
N VAL A 42 -5.33 3.27 2.27
CA VAL A 42 -4.28 4.06 2.91
C VAL A 42 -4.37 3.85 4.42
N PHE A 43 -3.35 3.22 4.99
CA PHE A 43 -3.17 3.07 6.43
C PHE A 43 -2.13 4.07 6.92
N SER A 44 -2.45 4.83 7.96
CA SER A 44 -1.58 5.89 8.48
C SER A 44 -1.38 5.75 9.97
N TYR A 45 -0.12 5.74 10.41
CA TYR A 45 0.24 5.86 11.83
C TYR A 45 0.65 7.30 12.12
N ILE A 46 -0.09 7.92 13.03
CA ILE A 46 0.03 9.33 13.39
C ILE A 46 0.46 9.41 14.84
N GLU A 47 1.42 10.28 15.14
CA GLU A 47 1.87 10.56 16.51
C GLU A 47 1.96 12.07 16.68
N ASP A 48 1.29 12.59 17.71
CA ASP A 48 1.23 14.02 18.02
C ASP A 48 0.78 14.89 16.83
N GLY A 49 -0.19 14.37 16.06
CA GLY A 49 -0.78 15.05 14.90
C GLY A 49 0.07 14.97 13.62
N LEU A 50 1.22 14.28 13.65
CA LEU A 50 2.09 14.10 12.50
C LEU A 50 2.01 12.66 11.98
N SER A 51 1.74 12.49 10.69
CA SER A 51 1.83 11.16 10.06
C SER A 51 3.29 10.73 9.98
N LEU A 52 3.63 9.67 10.71
CA LEU A 52 5.00 9.19 10.81
C LEU A 52 5.29 8.06 9.82
N ALA A 53 4.27 7.26 9.50
CA ALA A 53 4.36 6.21 8.50
C ALA A 53 3.01 6.01 7.79
N VAL A 54 3.07 5.72 6.49
CA VAL A 54 1.90 5.46 5.66
C VAL A 54 2.14 4.20 4.84
N LEU A 55 1.16 3.31 4.79
CA LEU A 55 1.12 2.18 3.88
C LEU A 55 -0.04 2.37 2.90
N VAL A 56 0.27 2.45 1.62
CA VAL A 56 -0.72 2.57 0.54
C VAL A 56 -0.75 1.25 -0.24
N VAL A 57 -1.94 0.73 -0.50
CA VAL A 57 -2.12 -0.41 -1.42
C VAL A 57 -3.01 0.03 -2.56
N LEU A 58 -2.52 -0.14 -3.79
CA LEU A 58 -3.24 0.16 -5.02
C LEU A 58 -3.44 -1.14 -5.79
N HIS A 59 -4.65 -1.42 -6.28
CA HIS A 59 -4.87 -2.58 -7.15
C HIS A 59 -4.76 -2.20 -8.63
N ASP A 60 -4.36 -3.15 -9.49
CA ASP A 60 -4.18 -2.90 -10.93
C ASP A 60 -5.45 -3.15 -11.78
N GLY A 61 -6.60 -3.37 -11.14
CA GLY A 61 -7.84 -3.81 -11.79
C GLY A 61 -7.79 -5.22 -12.42
N LYS A 62 -6.63 -5.89 -12.43
CA LYS A 62 -6.35 -7.17 -13.10
C LYS A 62 -5.95 -8.28 -12.13
N GLY A 63 -6.03 -8.04 -10.82
CA GLY A 63 -5.81 -9.05 -9.79
C GLY A 63 -4.49 -8.97 -9.06
N ARG A 64 -3.71 -7.91 -9.27
CA ARG A 64 -2.48 -7.64 -8.52
C ARG A 64 -2.57 -6.31 -7.80
N MET A 65 -1.61 -6.10 -6.89
CA MET A 65 -1.56 -4.91 -6.05
C MET A 65 -0.14 -4.37 -5.96
N SER A 66 0.03 -3.06 -6.00
CA SER A 66 1.28 -2.40 -5.60
C SER A 66 1.14 -1.93 -4.17
N VAL A 67 2.16 -2.19 -3.35
CA VAL A 67 2.24 -1.65 -1.99
C VAL A 67 3.32 -0.58 -1.96
N ARG A 68 2.99 0.58 -1.39
CA ARG A 68 3.93 1.67 -1.11
C ARG A 68 3.99 1.91 0.39
N TYR A 69 5.20 2.06 0.91
CA TYR A 69 5.46 2.41 2.30
C TYR A 69 6.24 3.72 2.38
N ASP A 70 5.67 4.72 3.04
CA ASP A 70 6.29 6.01 3.28
C ASP A 70 6.69 6.12 4.76
N LEU A 71 7.94 6.48 5.02
CA LEU A 71 8.44 6.73 6.38
C LEU A 71 8.91 8.18 6.50
N ALA A 72 8.13 9.00 7.21
CA ALA A 72 8.34 10.45 7.30
C ALA A 72 9.73 10.81 7.85
N ARG A 73 10.19 10.05 8.85
CA ARG A 73 11.48 10.25 9.53
C ARG A 73 12.66 10.12 8.59
N ALA A 74 12.56 9.19 7.64
CA ALA A 74 13.58 8.93 6.63
C ALA A 74 13.39 9.78 5.37
N ARG A 75 12.22 10.43 5.21
CA ARG A 75 11.78 11.09 3.96
C ARG A 75 11.90 10.16 2.75
N LYS A 76 11.62 8.86 2.95
CA LYS A 76 11.74 7.84 1.92
C LYS A 76 10.41 7.15 1.69
N ALA A 77 10.19 6.84 0.42
CA ALA A 77 9.10 5.99 -0.05
C ALA A 77 9.71 4.71 -0.60
N TYR A 78 9.01 3.60 -0.40
CA TYR A 78 9.43 2.30 -0.90
C TYR A 78 8.26 1.64 -1.62
N TYR A 79 8.54 0.95 -2.70
CA TYR A 79 7.56 0.12 -3.41
C TYR A 79 7.88 -1.35 -3.19
N SER A 80 6.85 -2.19 -3.07
CA SER A 80 7.00 -3.64 -3.10
C SER A 80 7.73 -4.08 -4.37
N ILE A 81 8.39 -5.24 -4.35
CA ILE A 81 9.01 -5.86 -5.52
C ILE A 81 8.32 -7.19 -5.79
N GLY A 82 7.54 -7.26 -6.87
CA GLY A 82 7.05 -8.51 -7.49
C GLY A 82 7.95 -8.99 -8.63
N SER A 83 8.56 -8.06 -9.36
CA SER A 83 9.48 -8.31 -10.47
C SER A 83 10.52 -7.19 -10.56
N LYS A 84 11.77 -7.48 -10.18
CA LYS A 84 12.83 -6.46 -10.11
C LYS A 84 13.15 -5.85 -11.49
N ASP A 85 13.09 -6.67 -12.54
CA ASP A 85 13.46 -6.27 -13.90
C ASP A 85 12.43 -5.29 -14.52
N GLU A 86 11.23 -5.21 -13.96
CA GLU A 86 10.12 -4.38 -14.46
C GLU A 86 9.90 -3.11 -13.60
N MET A 87 10.78 -2.83 -12.63
CA MET A 87 10.63 -1.68 -11.72
C MET A 87 10.70 -0.32 -12.43
N ASN A 88 11.36 -0.23 -13.58
CA ASN A 88 11.45 1.02 -14.36
C ASN A 88 10.35 1.14 -15.43
N THR A 89 9.40 0.20 -15.48
CA THR A 89 8.22 0.30 -16.35
C THR A 89 7.06 0.83 -15.53
N ILE A 90 6.58 2.04 -15.81
CA ILE A 90 5.45 2.62 -15.06
C ILE A 90 4.13 2.29 -15.77
N VAL A 91 3.12 1.92 -14.99
CA VAL A 91 1.78 1.59 -15.47
C VAL A 91 0.73 2.38 -14.72
N ASP A 92 -0.32 2.76 -15.46
CA ASP A 92 -1.55 3.32 -14.93
C ASP A 92 -2.40 2.20 -14.32
N VAL A 93 -2.81 2.39 -13.07
CA VAL A 93 -3.65 1.45 -12.31
C VAL A 93 -5.07 1.97 -12.05
N GLY A 94 -5.43 3.11 -12.68
CA GLY A 94 -6.72 3.77 -12.53
C GLY A 94 -6.65 5.03 -11.69
N ASP A 95 -7.68 5.88 -11.80
CA ASP A 95 -7.84 7.12 -11.02
C ASP A 95 -6.60 8.05 -10.99
N ASP A 96 -5.92 8.16 -12.13
CA ASP A 96 -4.66 8.90 -12.30
C ASP A 96 -3.52 8.45 -11.35
N GLN A 97 -3.57 7.18 -10.94
CA GLN A 97 -2.55 6.57 -10.10
C GLN A 97 -1.58 5.72 -10.94
N PHE A 98 -0.29 5.95 -10.71
CA PHE A 98 0.79 5.30 -11.46
C PHE A 98 1.71 4.55 -10.52
N VAL A 99 2.08 3.32 -10.90
CA VAL A 99 2.99 2.47 -10.13
C VAL A 99 4.00 1.78 -11.04
N PRO A 100 5.16 1.36 -10.50
CA PRO A 100 6.04 0.42 -11.19
C PRO A 100 5.30 -0.88 -11.51
N LEU A 101 5.37 -1.36 -12.75
CA LEU A 101 4.87 -2.68 -13.12
C LEU A 101 5.51 -3.77 -12.25
N GLY A 102 6.82 -3.62 -12.00
CA GLY A 102 7.59 -4.48 -11.13
C GLY A 102 7.16 -4.48 -9.67
N SER A 103 6.36 -3.51 -9.21
CA SER A 103 5.88 -3.49 -7.82
C SER A 103 4.63 -4.32 -7.57
N LEU A 104 3.98 -4.79 -8.63
CA LEU A 104 2.75 -5.55 -8.54
C LEU A 104 3.00 -6.95 -7.94
N VAL A 105 2.39 -7.19 -6.78
CA VAL A 105 2.40 -8.45 -6.04
C VAL A 105 0.99 -9.05 -5.94
N SER A 106 0.90 -10.28 -5.43
CA SER A 106 -0.40 -10.91 -5.18
C SER A 106 -1.16 -10.23 -4.02
N PRO A 107 -2.50 -10.30 -3.98
CA PRO A 107 -3.28 -9.79 -2.84
C PRO A 107 -2.86 -10.37 -1.48
N LEU A 108 -2.49 -11.65 -1.43
CA LEU A 108 -1.98 -12.29 -0.22
C LEU A 108 -0.63 -11.69 0.23
N THR A 109 0.25 -11.41 -0.72
CA THR A 109 1.53 -10.74 -0.44
C THR A 109 1.29 -9.32 0.08
N ALA A 110 0.38 -8.56 -0.54
CA ALA A 110 0.01 -7.23 -0.06
C ALA A 110 -0.59 -7.28 1.36
N TRP A 111 -1.42 -8.29 1.64
CA TRP A 111 -1.98 -8.52 2.98
C TRP A 111 -0.92 -8.69 4.06
N HIS A 112 0.17 -9.41 3.78
CA HIS A 112 1.27 -9.55 4.72
C HIS A 112 1.93 -8.21 5.06
N ALA A 113 1.99 -7.26 4.13
CA ALA A 113 2.48 -5.91 4.43
C ALA A 113 1.53 -5.16 5.37
N VAL A 114 0.22 -5.30 5.17
CA VAL A 114 -0.81 -4.70 6.04
C VAL A 114 -0.71 -5.28 7.46
N GLU A 115 -0.66 -6.61 7.59
CA GLU A 115 -0.48 -7.28 8.87
C GLU A 115 0.78 -6.79 9.61
N ASP A 116 1.93 -6.72 8.93
CA ASP A 116 3.18 -6.25 9.51
C ASP A 116 3.07 -4.78 9.97
N PHE A 117 2.45 -3.93 9.14
CA PHE A 117 2.26 -2.50 9.44
C PHE A 117 1.35 -2.27 10.65
N PHE A 118 0.31 -3.09 10.86
CA PHE A 118 -0.53 -3.00 12.06
C PHE A 118 0.21 -3.39 13.34
N VAL A 119 1.20 -4.29 13.27
CA VAL A 119 1.98 -4.69 14.45
C VAL A 119 3.08 -3.67 14.74
N LYS A 120 3.77 -3.18 13.71
CA LYS A 120 4.91 -2.25 13.84
C LYS A 120 4.94 -1.23 12.70
N PRO A 121 4.13 -0.16 12.75
CA PRO A 121 3.98 0.76 11.61
C PRO A 121 5.25 1.55 11.27
N LEU A 122 6.15 1.69 12.23
CA LEU A 122 7.42 2.43 12.09
C LEU A 122 8.59 1.54 11.62
N GLU A 123 8.36 0.23 11.47
CA GLU A 123 9.30 -0.71 10.88
C GLU A 123 8.78 -1.10 9.48
N MET A 124 9.67 -1.12 8.49
CA MET A 124 9.29 -1.54 7.14
C MET A 124 8.81 -3.01 7.17
N PRO A 125 7.66 -3.34 6.55
CA PRO A 125 7.14 -4.70 6.54
C PRO A 125 8.18 -5.74 6.05
N GLY A 126 8.42 -6.76 6.86
CA GLY A 126 9.56 -7.67 6.66
C GLY A 126 9.28 -8.83 5.71
N ARG A 127 8.01 -9.09 5.40
CA ARG A 127 7.60 -10.22 4.53
C ARG A 127 7.62 -9.91 3.03
N LEU A 128 7.98 -8.68 2.65
CA LEU A 128 8.10 -8.24 1.26
C LEU A 128 9.53 -7.77 0.97
N HIS A 129 9.90 -7.81 -0.30
CA HIS A 129 11.06 -7.09 -0.81
C HIS A 129 10.64 -5.69 -1.25
N TRP A 130 11.53 -4.72 -1.03
CA TRP A 130 11.26 -3.31 -1.23
C TRP A 130 12.35 -2.65 -2.06
N MET A 131 11.96 -1.71 -2.91
CA MET A 131 12.86 -0.81 -3.64
C MET A 131 12.59 0.63 -3.20
N ASN A 132 13.62 1.42 -2.93
CA ASN A 132 13.43 2.84 -2.66
C ASN A 132 12.88 3.51 -3.93
N ALA A 133 11.89 4.37 -3.80
CA ALA A 133 11.29 5.11 -4.90
C ALA A 133 12.31 5.97 -5.67
N GLU A 134 13.39 6.41 -5.02
CA GLU A 134 14.50 7.15 -5.63
C GLU A 134 15.35 6.30 -6.60
N GLU A 135 15.28 4.97 -6.51
CA GLU A 135 15.97 4.04 -7.41
C GLU A 135 15.16 3.74 -8.69
N ILE A 136 13.91 4.22 -8.75
CA ILE A 136 12.98 3.98 -9.84
C ILE A 136 13.04 5.13 -10.84
N VAL A 137 13.17 4.80 -12.12
CA VAL A 137 13.15 5.79 -13.20
C VAL A 137 11.70 6.11 -13.55
N TRP A 138 11.20 7.23 -13.03
CA TRP A 138 9.88 7.76 -13.37
C TRP A 138 9.94 8.55 -14.70
N PRO A 139 8.93 8.44 -15.57
CA PRO A 139 8.81 9.29 -16.74
C PRO A 139 8.61 10.76 -16.33
N GLU A 140 9.16 11.68 -17.12
CA GLU A 140 9.00 13.14 -16.97
C GLU A 140 7.58 13.62 -17.33
#